data_AF-A0A9P5Y5F3-F1
#
_entry.id   AF-A0A9P5Y5F3-F1
#
_cell.length_a   1.000
_cell.length_b   1.000
_cell.length_c   1.000
_cell.angle_alpha   90.00
_cell.angle_beta   90.00
_cell.angle_gamma   90.00
#
_symmetry.space_group_name_H-M   'P 1'
#
loop_
_entity.id
_entity.type
_entity.pdbx_description
1 polymer ?
#
loop_
_entity_poly.entity_id
_entity_poly.type
_entity_poly.pdbx_seq_one_letter_code
_entity_poly.pdbx_strand_id
1 'polypeptide(L)'
;MTKGTSSFGKRHTKSHTLCRRCGNRAFHRQHKTCAQCGYPSAKLRSYEWGQKAKRRKTTGTGRMRHLKGVSRRFKNGFRHKALNPVILRRHVSVFISTYRNAINTKYMLYVMPIQPYAPCRVVILA
;
A
#
# COMPACT_ATOMS: atom_id res chain seq x y z
N MET A 1 -40.80 39.54 6.38
CA MET A 1 -39.71 38.57 6.14
C MET A 1 -39.45 37.75 7.39
N THR A 2 -39.83 36.47 7.42
CA THR A 2 -39.60 35.61 8.59
C THR A 2 -38.26 34.87 8.46
N LYS A 3 -37.48 34.84 9.55
CA LYS A 3 -36.26 34.04 9.68
C LYS A 3 -36.63 32.62 10.11
N GLY A 4 -35.72 31.66 9.96
CA GLY A 4 -35.92 30.29 10.47
C GLY A 4 -36.73 29.41 9.52
N THR A 5 -37.79 28.79 10.01
CA THR A 5 -38.54 27.68 9.36
C THR A 5 -38.94 27.98 7.91
N SER A 6 -39.54 29.15 7.66
CA SER A 6 -39.96 29.57 6.30
C SER A 6 -38.79 29.71 5.32
N SER A 7 -37.59 30.03 5.82
CA SER A 7 -36.38 30.17 5.00
C SER A 7 -35.69 28.83 4.69
N PHE A 8 -35.87 27.80 5.53
CA PHE A 8 -35.19 26.51 5.37
C PHE A 8 -35.71 25.72 4.17
N GLY A 9 -37.00 25.85 3.83
CA GLY A 9 -37.59 25.19 2.66
C GLY A 9 -36.93 25.58 1.34
N LYS A 10 -36.32 26.78 1.27
CA LYS A 10 -35.64 27.29 0.08
C LYS A 10 -34.17 26.83 -0.06
N ARG A 11 -33.61 26.08 0.90
CA ARG A 11 -32.17 25.71 0.94
C ARG A 11 -31.83 24.43 0.15
N HIS A 12 -32.31 24.32 -1.09
CA HIS A 12 -32.07 23.16 -1.97
C HIS A 12 -30.68 23.21 -2.65
N THR A 13 -30.17 24.41 -2.97
CA THR A 13 -28.86 24.59 -3.61
C THR A 13 -27.71 24.26 -2.65
N LYS A 14 -26.70 23.52 -3.12
CA LYS A 14 -25.51 23.17 -2.32
C LYS A 14 -24.30 23.99 -2.76
N SER A 15 -23.77 24.79 -1.83
CA SER A 15 -22.55 25.58 -2.06
C SER A 15 -21.29 24.71 -2.01
N HIS A 16 -21.26 23.69 -1.14
CA HIS A 16 -20.11 22.81 -0.95
C HIS A 16 -20.33 21.40 -1.48
N THR A 17 -19.39 20.90 -2.29
CA THR A 17 -19.32 19.52 -2.79
C THR A 17 -18.07 18.82 -2.26
N LEU A 18 -17.90 17.53 -2.60
CA LEU A 18 -16.72 16.75 -2.24
C LEU A 18 -15.46 17.31 -2.92
N CYS A 19 -14.39 17.45 -2.15
CA CYS A 19 -13.08 17.84 -2.66
C CYS A 19 -12.27 16.61 -3.08
N ARG A 20 -11.69 16.65 -4.29
CA ARG A 20 -10.85 15.56 -4.82
C ARG A 20 -9.59 15.28 -3.99
N ARG A 21 -8.99 16.30 -3.36
CA ARG A 21 -7.74 16.15 -2.59
C ARG A 21 -7.98 15.56 -1.20
N CYS A 22 -8.97 16.09 -0.46
CA CYS A 22 -9.16 15.75 0.96
C CYS A 22 -10.38 14.87 1.25
N GLY A 23 -11.24 14.58 0.26
CA GLY A 23 -12.44 13.76 0.43
C GLY A 23 -13.57 14.40 1.23
N ASN A 24 -13.37 15.59 1.79
CA ASN A 24 -14.38 16.28 2.59
C ASN A 24 -15.33 17.10 1.72
N ARG A 25 -16.60 17.26 2.16
CA ARG A 25 -17.59 18.16 1.53
C ARG A 25 -17.29 19.62 1.89
N ALA A 26 -16.24 20.16 1.28
CA ALA A 26 -15.73 21.51 1.56
C ALA A 26 -15.33 22.28 0.30
N PHE A 27 -15.56 21.73 -0.90
CA PHE A 27 -15.23 22.40 -2.16
C PHE A 27 -16.36 23.35 -2.57
N HIS A 28 -16.08 24.65 -2.64
CA HIS A 28 -17.07 25.65 -3.00
C HIS A 28 -17.32 25.67 -4.52
N ARG A 29 -18.56 25.45 -4.97
CA ARG A 29 -18.89 25.29 -6.39
C ARG A 29 -18.70 26.55 -7.22
N GLN A 30 -18.97 27.73 -6.67
CA GLN A 30 -18.84 29.01 -7.40
C GLN A 30 -17.38 29.46 -7.43
N HIS A 31 -16.78 29.69 -6.25
CA HIS A 31 -15.38 30.12 -6.12
C HIS A 31 -14.31 29.06 -6.46
N LYS A 32 -14.71 27.82 -6.74
CA LYS A 32 -13.80 26.70 -7.10
C LYS A 32 -12.65 26.47 -6.10
N THR A 33 -12.85 26.79 -4.83
CA THR A 33 -11.84 26.67 -3.78
C THR A 33 -12.31 25.77 -2.65
N CYS A 34 -11.40 24.96 -2.11
CA CYS A 34 -11.70 24.10 -0.97
C CYS A 34 -11.44 24.82 0.35
N ALA A 35 -12.49 24.98 1.15
CA ALA A 35 -12.43 25.57 2.48
C ALA A 35 -11.58 24.75 3.46
N GLN A 36 -11.34 23.44 3.23
CA GLN A 36 -10.62 22.57 4.16
C GLN A 36 -9.11 22.48 3.87
N CYS A 37 -8.74 22.26 2.60
CA CYS A 37 -7.36 21.97 2.20
C CYS A 37 -6.76 23.01 1.25
N GLY A 38 -7.53 23.98 0.75
CA GLY A 38 -7.06 25.04 -0.14
C GLY A 38 -7.04 24.69 -1.64
N TYR A 39 -7.39 23.46 -2.05
CA TYR A 39 -7.45 23.07 -3.47
C TYR A 39 -8.17 24.15 -4.31
N PRO A 40 -7.57 24.68 -5.39
CA PRO A 40 -6.44 24.15 -6.17
C PRO A 40 -5.02 24.50 -5.70
N SER A 41 -4.83 25.27 -4.62
CA SER A 41 -3.49 25.72 -4.18
C SER A 41 -2.49 24.58 -4.04
N ALA A 42 -1.22 24.81 -4.39
CA ALA A 42 -0.16 23.79 -4.26
C ALA A 42 0.06 23.40 -2.78
N LYS A 43 0.16 24.41 -1.91
CA LYS A 43 0.30 24.19 -0.46
C LYS A 43 -1.04 23.81 0.17
N LEU A 44 -0.98 22.95 1.19
CA LEU A 44 -2.15 22.64 2.02
C LEU A 44 -2.49 23.82 2.93
N ARG A 45 -3.78 24.15 3.02
CA ARG A 45 -4.26 25.18 3.95
C ARG A 45 -4.11 24.73 5.41
N SER A 46 -3.31 25.47 6.17
CA SER A 46 -3.16 25.36 7.63
C SER A 46 -3.09 26.76 8.24
N TYR A 47 -3.65 26.90 9.44
CA TYR A 47 -3.55 28.13 10.23
C TYR A 47 -3.04 27.80 11.62
N GLU A 48 -2.19 28.67 12.18
CA GLU A 48 -1.55 28.48 13.48
C GLU A 48 -2.55 28.48 14.64
N TRP A 49 -3.60 29.29 14.56
CA TRP A 49 -4.67 29.31 15.55
C TRP A 49 -5.51 28.02 15.56
N GLY A 50 -5.41 27.19 14.52
CA GLY A 50 -6.22 25.97 14.33
C GLY A 50 -5.52 24.68 14.72
N GLN A 51 -4.98 24.56 15.94
CA GLN A 51 -4.17 23.40 16.35
C GLN A 51 -4.89 22.04 16.20
N LYS A 52 -6.18 21.96 16.58
CA LYS A 52 -7.00 20.75 16.36
C LYS A 52 -7.17 20.41 14.88
N ALA A 53 -7.28 21.42 14.02
CA ALA A 53 -7.41 21.23 12.58
C ALA A 53 -6.11 20.71 11.95
N LYS A 54 -4.95 21.14 12.47
CA LYS A 54 -3.65 20.59 12.10
C LYS A 54 -3.55 19.12 12.48
N ARG A 55 -3.82 18.76 13.74
CA ARG A 55 -3.75 17.38 14.26
C ARG A 55 -4.58 16.38 13.47
N ARG A 56 -5.74 16.78 12.93
CA ARG A 56 -6.59 15.92 12.09
C ARG A 56 -6.01 15.63 10.69
N LYS A 57 -5.05 16.45 10.23
CA LYS A 57 -4.48 16.40 8.87
C LYS A 57 -2.98 16.08 8.86
N THR A 58 -2.32 16.04 10.01
CA THR A 58 -0.88 15.82 10.09
C THR A 58 -0.48 14.44 9.57
N THR A 59 0.74 14.36 9.04
CA THR A 59 1.42 13.10 8.73
C THR A 59 1.38 12.21 9.97
N GLY A 60 0.96 10.95 9.82
CA GLY A 60 0.68 10.07 10.98
C GLY A 60 -0.74 9.51 10.98
N THR A 61 -1.72 10.33 10.59
CA THR A 61 -3.15 9.98 10.70
C THR A 61 -3.63 8.98 9.64
N GLY A 62 -2.98 8.96 8.47
CA GLY A 62 -3.38 8.13 7.33
C GLY A 62 -2.66 6.77 7.25
N ARG A 63 -2.78 6.13 6.09
CA ARG A 63 -2.19 4.79 5.83
C ARG A 63 -0.66 4.74 5.91
N MET A 64 0.02 5.87 5.68
CA MET A 64 1.49 5.99 5.71
C MET A 64 2.23 4.87 4.94
N ARG A 65 1.75 4.52 3.74
CA ARG A 65 2.22 3.36 2.96
C ARG A 65 3.74 3.35 2.75
N HIS A 66 4.32 4.51 2.43
CA HIS A 66 5.75 4.64 2.21
C HIS A 66 6.53 4.76 3.53
N LEU A 67 6.20 5.77 4.34
CA LEU A 67 6.95 6.10 5.56
C LEU A 67 7.03 4.93 6.57
N LYS A 68 5.96 4.15 6.74
CA LYS A 68 5.99 2.94 7.59
C LYS A 68 7.02 1.92 7.12
N GLY A 69 7.16 1.74 5.80
CA GLY A 69 8.16 0.87 5.20
C GLY A 69 9.58 1.41 5.38
N VAL A 70 9.76 2.72 5.26
CA VAL A 70 11.05 3.39 5.42
C VAL A 70 11.61 3.19 6.83
N SER A 71 10.82 3.42 7.89
CA SER A 71 11.30 3.24 9.27
C SER A 71 11.76 1.80 9.56
N ARG A 72 11.06 0.80 9.01
CA ARG A 72 11.48 -0.61 9.12
C ARG A 72 12.76 -0.89 8.34
N ARG A 73 12.89 -0.36 7.12
CA ARG A 73 14.12 -0.49 6.31
C ARG A 73 15.31 0.18 6.97
N PHE A 74 15.10 1.35 7.57
CA PHE A 74 16.12 2.10 8.29
C PHE A 74 16.70 1.27 9.45
N LYS A 75 15.84 0.68 10.29
CA LYS A 75 16.27 -0.24 11.37
C LYS A 75 17.02 -1.47 10.86
N ASN A 76 16.73 -1.90 9.63
CA ASN A 76 17.38 -3.03 8.97
C ASN A 76 18.62 -2.60 8.14
N GLY A 77 19.08 -1.35 8.27
CA GLY A 77 20.26 -0.82 7.55
C GLY A 77 20.07 -0.72 6.03
N PHE A 78 18.83 -0.51 5.57
CA PHE A 78 18.44 -0.49 4.15
C PHE A 78 18.88 -1.71 3.34
N ARG A 79 19.10 -2.85 4.01
CA ARG A 79 19.40 -4.12 3.34
C ARG A 79 18.25 -4.47 2.39
N HIS A 80 18.51 -4.38 1.09
CA HIS A 80 17.72 -5.06 0.08
C HIS A 80 17.68 -6.55 0.39
N LYS A 81 16.50 -7.18 0.23
CA LYS A 81 16.41 -8.64 0.14
C LYS A 81 17.08 -9.03 -1.18
N ALA A 82 18.41 -9.07 -1.19
CA ALA A 82 19.11 -9.78 -2.24
C ALA A 82 18.61 -11.23 -2.12
N LEU A 83 17.93 -11.71 -3.16
CA LEU A 83 18.03 -13.14 -3.46
C LEU A 83 19.52 -13.38 -3.56
N ASN A 84 20.09 -14.01 -2.54
CA ASN A 84 21.52 -14.21 -2.45
C ASN A 84 21.92 -15.02 -3.70
N PRO A 85 22.71 -14.46 -4.64
CA PRO A 85 23.05 -15.16 -5.88
C PRO A 85 23.87 -16.43 -5.61
N VAL A 86 24.40 -16.59 -4.39
CA VAL A 86 25.06 -17.81 -3.91
C VAL A 86 24.10 -19.00 -3.75
N ILE A 87 22.81 -18.77 -3.45
CA ILE A 87 21.81 -19.85 -3.33
C ILE A 87 21.34 -20.33 -4.72
N LEU A 88 21.22 -19.42 -5.69
CA LEU A 88 20.89 -19.76 -7.09
C LEU A 88 22.05 -20.46 -7.83
N ARG A 89 23.30 -20.25 -7.43
CA ARG A 89 24.46 -20.99 -7.99
C ARG A 89 24.57 -22.43 -7.46
N ARG A 90 24.07 -22.72 -6.26
CA ARG A 90 24.06 -24.07 -5.67
C ARG A 90 23.03 -25.01 -6.32
N HIS A 91 21.91 -24.48 -6.81
CA HIS A 91 20.90 -25.31 -7.49
C HIS A 91 21.29 -25.69 -8.93
N VAL A 92 22.05 -24.84 -9.64
CA VAL A 92 22.50 -25.14 -11.02
C VAL A 92 23.71 -26.10 -11.02
N SER A 93 24.59 -26.03 -10.03
CA SER A 93 25.78 -26.91 -9.96
C SER A 93 25.46 -28.37 -9.59
N VAL A 94 24.46 -28.60 -8.73
CA VAL A 94 24.00 -29.96 -8.37
C VAL A 94 23.26 -30.62 -9.55
N PHE A 95 22.54 -29.84 -10.37
CA PHE A 95 21.78 -30.35 -11.52
C PHE A 95 22.68 -30.74 -12.72
N ILE A 96 23.79 -30.03 -12.94
CA ILE A 96 24.78 -30.37 -14.00
C ILE A 96 25.63 -31.59 -13.61
N SER A 97 25.87 -31.80 -12.31
CA SER A 97 26.60 -32.96 -11.78
C SER A 97 25.82 -34.27 -11.96
N THR A 98 24.51 -34.29 -11.70
CA THR A 98 23.68 -35.48 -11.88
C THR A 98 23.50 -35.83 -13.36
N TYR A 99 23.40 -34.86 -14.27
CA TYR A 99 23.31 -35.11 -15.71
C TYR A 99 24.62 -35.58 -16.35
N ARG A 100 25.79 -35.16 -15.86
CA ARG A 100 27.10 -35.67 -16.33
C ARG A 100 27.42 -37.09 -15.85
N ASN A 101 26.92 -37.49 -14.67
CA ASN A 101 27.10 -38.85 -14.16
C ASN A 101 26.09 -39.84 -14.77
N ALA A 102 24.93 -39.38 -15.25
CA ALA A 102 23.91 -40.23 -15.89
C ALA A 102 24.26 -40.69 -17.33
N ILE A 103 25.26 -40.08 -17.99
CA ILE A 103 25.69 -40.50 -19.34
C ILE A 103 26.74 -41.63 -19.28
N ASN A 104 27.40 -41.86 -18.13
CA ASN A 104 28.51 -42.82 -18.02
C ASN A 104 28.22 -44.10 -17.23
N THR A 105 27.03 -44.31 -16.66
CA THR A 105 26.70 -45.55 -15.94
C THR A 105 25.69 -46.39 -16.72
N LYS A 106 26.20 -47.08 -17.74
CA LYS A 106 25.61 -48.29 -18.33
C LYS A 106 25.74 -49.52 -17.40
N TYR A 107 25.82 -49.32 -16.08
CA TYR A 107 25.94 -50.40 -15.09
C TYR A 107 25.17 -49.96 -13.85
N MET A 108 23.95 -50.47 -13.70
CA MET A 108 23.63 -51.66 -12.91
C MET A 108 23.24 -51.29 -11.48
N LEU A 109 21.92 -51.26 -11.31
CA LEU A 109 21.14 -51.64 -10.13
C LEU A 109 21.04 -50.65 -8.95
N TYR A 110 19.81 -50.66 -8.39
CA TYR A 110 19.39 -50.14 -7.09
C TYR A 110 19.25 -48.60 -7.06
N VAL A 111 18.14 -47.95 -6.71
CA VAL A 111 17.07 -48.24 -5.75
C VAL A 111 15.90 -47.29 -6.08
N MET A 112 14.70 -47.82 -6.35
CA MET A 112 13.46 -47.14 -5.95
C MET A 112 13.39 -47.26 -4.42
N PRO A 113 12.98 -46.25 -3.62
CA PRO A 113 11.53 -46.03 -3.55
C PRO A 113 11.04 -44.62 -3.05
N ILE A 114 9.76 -44.33 -3.39
CA ILE A 114 8.70 -43.54 -2.70
C ILE A 114 8.89 -42.03 -2.45
N GLN A 115 8.15 -41.22 -3.21
CA GLN A 115 7.62 -39.92 -2.77
C GLN A 115 6.13 -40.08 -2.47
N PRO A 116 5.69 -39.88 -1.22
CA PRO A 116 4.33 -39.48 -0.98
C PRO A 116 4.27 -38.03 -0.47
N TYR A 117 3.13 -37.41 -0.74
CA TYR A 117 2.55 -36.20 -0.15
C TYR A 117 2.76 -34.85 -0.89
N ALA A 118 1.63 -34.40 -1.42
CA ALA A 118 1.35 -33.22 -2.22
C ALA A 118 1.15 -31.94 -1.36
N PRO A 119 0.99 -30.75 -1.99
CA PRO A 119 1.09 -29.43 -1.35
C PRO A 119 -0.13 -29.01 -0.52
N CYS A 120 0.11 -28.46 0.68
CA CYS A 120 -0.90 -27.78 1.49
C CYS A 120 -1.26 -26.41 0.87
N ARG A 121 -2.22 -26.43 -0.04
CA ARG A 121 -2.94 -25.25 -0.54
C ARG A 121 -3.96 -24.82 0.52
N VAL A 122 -3.64 -23.80 1.31
CA VAL A 122 -4.61 -23.17 2.23
C VAL A 122 -5.55 -22.30 1.41
N VAL A 123 -6.77 -22.79 1.22
CA VAL A 123 -7.92 -22.03 0.72
C VAL A 123 -8.55 -21.30 1.92
N ILE A 124 -8.90 -20.04 1.69
CA ILE A 124 -9.64 -19.15 2.59
C ILE A 124 -11.00 -19.77 2.93
N LEU A 125 -11.38 -19.77 4.21
CA LEU A 125 -12.78 -19.67 4.64
C LEU A 125 -12.94 -18.36 5.42
N ALA A 126 -13.98 -17.63 5.01
CA ALA A 126 -14.77 -16.58 5.68
C ALA A 126 -14.13 -15.73 6.78
#